data_AF-A0A925P6M5-F1
#
_entry.id   AF-A0A925P6M5-F1
#
_cell.length_a   1.000
_cell.length_b   1.000
_cell.length_c   1.000
_cell.angle_alpha   90.00
_cell.angle_beta   90.00
_cell.angle_gamma   90.00
#
_symmetry.space_group_name_H-M   'P 1'
#
loop_
_entity.id
_entity.type
_entity.pdbx_description
1 polymer ?
#
loop_
_entity_poly.entity_id
_entity_poly.type
_entity_poly.pdbx_seq_one_letter_code
_entity_poly.pdbx_strand_id
1 'polypeptide(L)'
;ALVFLVALFAETNRQPVDMPESEADLVGGFHTEYGAFKWSLFFVAEYAHMIVGSGIFCLLFLGGWNPLPWVSLADLANLIGIAGMPLIMGLVAIALFLGKVGFFIFFFMWVRWTLPRFRYDQVMTLGWKKLLPLSIANLIAYALIIAWLETR
;
A
#
# COMPACT_ATOMS: atom_id res chain seq x y z
N ALA A 1 -8.42 -4.22 4.12
CA ALA A 1 -7.20 -3.43 4.42
C ALA A 1 -5.98 -4.32 4.64
N LEU A 2 -5.93 -5.16 5.68
CA LEU A 2 -4.72 -5.95 6.01
C LEU A 2 -4.29 -6.92 4.90
N VAL A 3 -5.21 -7.68 4.30
CA VAL A 3 -4.89 -8.60 3.19
C VAL A 3 -4.27 -7.84 2.01
N PHE A 4 -4.84 -6.69 1.67
CA PHE A 4 -4.32 -5.83 0.61
C PHE A 4 -2.96 -5.23 0.96
N LEU A 5 -2.76 -4.81 2.22
CA LEU A 5 -1.47 -4.32 2.70
C LEU A 5 -0.39 -5.40 2.55
N VAL A 6 -0.64 -6.63 3.00
CA VAL A 6 0.32 -7.72 2.89
C VAL A 6 0.61 -8.07 1.42
N ALA A 7 -0.41 -8.06 0.56
CA ALA A 7 -0.22 -8.25 -0.88
C ALA A 7 0.65 -7.13 -1.50
N LEU A 8 0.44 -5.88 -1.09
CA LEU A 8 1.21 -4.75 -1.57
C LEU A 8 2.69 -4.84 -1.18
N PHE A 9 2.99 -5.32 0.03
CA PHE A 9 4.37 -5.61 0.45
C PHE A 9 5.00 -6.74 -0.35
N ALA A 10 4.23 -7.76 -0.74
CA ALA A 10 4.73 -8.86 -1.56
C ALA A 10 5.00 -8.42 -3.01
N GLU A 11 4.16 -7.56 -3.58
CA GLU A 11 4.28 -7.08 -4.96
C GLU A 11 5.39 -6.05 -5.15
N THR A 12 5.64 -5.20 -4.15
CA THR A 12 6.73 -4.21 -4.20
C THR A 12 8.13 -4.83 -4.10
N ASN A 13 8.22 -6.16 -4.00
CA ASN A 13 9.45 -6.95 -4.02
C ASN A 13 10.54 -6.40 -3.10
N ARG A 14 10.15 -5.79 -1.98
CA ARG A 14 11.08 -5.18 -1.03
C ARG A 14 11.18 -6.01 0.23
N GLN A 15 12.33 -5.88 0.89
CA GLN A 15 12.60 -6.49 2.19
C GLN A 15 11.40 -6.23 3.13
N PRO A 16 10.69 -7.26 3.62
CA PRO A 16 11.14 -8.65 3.84
C PRO A 16 10.84 -9.69 2.74
N VAL A 17 10.11 -9.33 1.67
CA VAL A 17 9.71 -10.22 0.55
C VAL A 17 10.47 -9.84 -0.72
N ASP A 18 11.79 -9.89 -0.62
CA ASP A 18 12.71 -9.49 -1.69
C ASP A 18 13.27 -10.73 -2.40
N MET A 19 12.45 -11.32 -3.28
CA MET A 19 12.79 -12.55 -4.02
C MET A 19 13.55 -12.29 -5.33
N PRO A 20 13.27 -11.22 -6.11
CA PRO A 20 14.02 -10.93 -7.34
C PRO A 20 15.50 -10.60 -7.10
N GLU A 21 15.86 -10.03 -5.94
CA GLU A 21 17.26 -9.75 -5.58
C GLU A 21 17.96 -10.96 -4.92
N SER A 22 17.27 -12.08 -4.68
CA SER A 22 17.92 -13.31 -4.16
C SER A 22 17.46 -14.58 -4.82
N GLU A 23 17.82 -14.61 -6.08
CA GLU A 23 18.39 -15.78 -6.72
C GLU A 23 19.72 -16.12 -6.02
N ALA A 24 19.69 -16.85 -4.91
CA ALA A 24 20.91 -17.27 -4.21
C ALA A 24 21.83 -18.21 -5.06
N ASP A 25 21.42 -18.56 -6.29
CA ASP A 25 22.19 -19.32 -7.28
C ASP A 25 22.76 -18.47 -8.44
N LEU A 26 22.38 -17.19 -8.58
CA LEU A 26 22.89 -16.28 -9.63
C LEU A 26 23.34 -14.96 -9.00
N VAL A 27 24.61 -14.61 -9.23
CA VAL A 27 25.33 -13.46 -8.64
C VAL A 27 24.57 -12.14 -8.87
N GLY A 28 23.69 -11.72 -7.94
CA GLY A 28 23.08 -10.39 -7.90
C GLY A 28 21.98 -10.08 -8.92
N GLY A 29 21.42 -11.08 -9.61
CA GLY A 29 20.29 -10.92 -10.54
C GLY A 29 20.46 -9.75 -11.52
N PHE A 30 19.43 -8.90 -11.65
CA PHE A 30 19.48 -7.74 -12.55
C PHE A 30 20.52 -6.68 -12.17
N HIS A 31 21.08 -6.70 -10.95
CA HIS A 31 22.13 -5.75 -10.54
C HIS A 31 23.47 -6.02 -11.21
N THR A 32 23.71 -7.23 -11.70
CA THR A 32 24.97 -7.61 -12.37
C THR A 32 24.83 -7.74 -13.87
N GLU A 33 23.61 -7.98 -14.36
CA GLU A 33 23.31 -8.06 -15.80
C GLU A 33 23.13 -6.68 -16.46
N TYR A 34 22.68 -5.67 -15.71
CA TYR A 34 22.41 -4.34 -16.25
C TYR A 34 23.36 -3.29 -15.67
N GLY A 35 24.00 -2.51 -16.55
CA GLY A 35 24.87 -1.40 -16.19
C GLY A 35 24.23 -0.02 -16.35
N ALA A 36 24.75 0.94 -15.57
CA ALA A 36 24.50 2.39 -15.68
C ALA A 36 23.02 2.77 -15.80
N PHE A 37 22.59 3.23 -16.98
CA PHE A 37 21.25 3.78 -17.17
C PHE A 37 20.14 2.72 -17.05
N LYS A 38 20.36 1.52 -17.57
CA LYS A 38 19.38 0.42 -17.49
C LYS A 38 19.16 0.00 -16.04
N TRP A 39 20.23 -0.07 -15.26
CA TRP A 39 20.18 -0.32 -13.82
C TRP A 39 19.39 0.77 -13.09
N SER A 40 19.66 2.04 -13.37
CA SER A 40 18.94 3.16 -12.73
C SER A 40 17.44 3.13 -13.01
N LEU A 41 17.01 2.69 -14.20
CA LEU A 41 15.58 2.58 -14.52
C LEU A 41 14.87 1.53 -13.67
N PHE A 42 15.52 0.40 -13.35
CA PHE A 42 14.95 -0.59 -12.43
C PHE A 42 14.76 -0.03 -11.03
N PHE A 43 15.74 0.72 -10.50
CA PHE A 43 15.60 1.39 -9.19
C PHE A 43 14.45 2.40 -9.17
N VAL A 44 14.37 3.26 -10.19
CA VAL A 44 13.29 4.26 -10.29
C VAL A 44 11.93 3.56 -10.38
N ALA A 45 11.83 2.46 -11.12
CA ALA A 45 10.61 1.68 -11.24
C ALA A 45 10.16 1.08 -9.90
N GLU A 46 11.08 0.50 -9.12
CA GLU A 46 10.76 -0.05 -7.79
C GLU A 46 10.25 1.03 -6.82
N TYR A 47 10.93 2.19 -6.77
CA TYR A 47 10.50 3.30 -5.92
C TYR A 47 9.19 3.92 -6.40
N ALA A 48 8.98 4.03 -7.71
CA ALA A 48 7.71 4.46 -8.27
C ALA A 48 6.58 3.49 -7.89
N HIS A 49 6.84 2.17 -7.93
CA HIS A 49 5.87 1.16 -7.54
C HIS A 49 5.47 1.28 -6.06
N MET A 50 6.41 1.60 -5.17
CA MET A 50 6.12 1.85 -3.76
C MET A 50 5.25 3.10 -3.54
N ILE A 51 5.53 4.19 -4.27
CA ILE A 51 4.75 5.43 -4.19
C ILE A 51 3.32 5.19 -4.72
N VAL A 52 3.19 4.56 -5.88
CA VAL A 52 1.88 4.25 -6.49
C VAL A 52 1.09 3.31 -5.59
N GLY A 53 1.72 2.26 -5.08
CA GLY A 53 1.12 1.31 -4.14
C GLY A 53 0.60 1.98 -2.87
N SER A 54 1.41 2.85 -2.28
CA SER A 54 1.03 3.65 -1.10
C SER A 54 -0.14 4.59 -1.42
N GLY A 55 -0.15 5.19 -2.61
CA GLY A 55 -1.26 6.01 -3.11
C GLY A 55 -2.57 5.23 -3.21
N ILE A 56 -2.55 4.04 -3.85
CA ILE A 56 -3.73 3.17 -3.98
C ILE A 56 -4.25 2.76 -2.60
N PHE A 57 -3.35 2.39 -1.67
CA PHE A 57 -3.75 2.05 -0.30
C PHE A 57 -4.45 3.23 0.40
N CYS A 58 -3.88 4.44 0.28
CA CYS A 58 -4.44 5.65 0.88
C CYS A 58 -5.83 5.99 0.32
N LEU A 59 -6.04 5.80 -0.99
CA LEU A 59 -7.32 6.03 -1.63
C LEU A 59 -8.38 5.03 -1.19
N LEU A 60 -8.06 3.74 -1.18
CA LEU A 60 -9.04 2.68 -0.91
C LEU A 60 -9.40 2.55 0.57
N PHE A 61 -8.43 2.70 1.48
CA PHE A 61 -8.65 2.37 2.90
C PHE A 61 -8.54 3.57 3.86
N LEU A 62 -7.78 4.60 3.51
CA LEU A 62 -7.57 5.77 4.39
C LEU A 62 -8.44 6.98 4.02
N GLY A 63 -9.36 6.85 3.07
CA GLY A 63 -10.30 7.91 2.70
C GLY A 63 -9.70 9.03 1.84
N GLY A 64 -8.54 8.81 1.20
CA GLY A 64 -7.95 9.73 0.22
C GLY A 64 -7.79 11.15 0.76
N TRP A 65 -8.57 12.08 0.21
CA TRP A 65 -8.58 13.51 0.54
C TRP A 65 -9.24 13.84 1.89
N ASN A 66 -10.07 12.95 2.44
CA ASN A 66 -10.68 13.18 3.75
C ASN A 66 -9.67 12.87 4.85
N PRO A 67 -9.56 13.68 5.92
CA PRO A 67 -8.59 13.47 7.00
C PRO A 67 -8.76 12.11 7.68
N LEU A 68 -10.00 11.67 7.93
CA LEU A 68 -10.35 10.34 8.44
C LEU A 68 -11.51 9.75 7.63
N PRO A 69 -11.65 8.42 7.53
CA PRO A 69 -12.76 7.81 6.80
C PRO A 69 -14.13 8.21 7.36
N TRP A 70 -14.19 8.66 8.62
CA TRP A 70 -15.43 9.01 9.34
C TRP A 70 -15.58 10.52 9.57
N VAL A 71 -14.57 11.33 9.20
CA VAL A 71 -14.62 12.80 9.32
C VAL A 71 -14.43 13.39 7.94
N SER A 72 -15.49 14.02 7.42
CA SER A 72 -15.42 14.65 6.12
C SER A 72 -14.53 15.90 6.18
N LEU A 73 -13.88 16.21 5.06
CA LEU A 73 -13.14 17.47 4.92
C LEU A 73 -14.05 18.68 5.15
N ALA A 74 -15.36 18.55 4.90
CA ALA A 74 -16.35 19.60 5.14
C ALA A 74 -16.57 19.85 6.63
N ASP A 75 -16.68 18.81 7.46
CA ASP A 75 -16.84 18.97 8.92
C ASP A 75 -15.61 19.62 9.54
N LEU A 76 -14.42 19.23 9.07
CA LEU A 76 -13.16 19.84 9.51
C LEU A 76 -13.04 21.29 9.02
N ALA A 77 -13.42 21.57 7.77
CA ALA A 77 -13.38 22.93 7.21
C ALA A 77 -14.37 23.88 7.90
N ASN A 78 -15.52 23.37 8.34
CA ASN A 78 -16.50 24.10 9.15
C ASN A 78 -15.95 24.41 10.55
N LEU A 79 -15.24 23.48 11.17
CA LEU A 79 -14.63 23.69 12.50
C LEU A 79 -13.45 24.67 12.49
N ILE A 80 -12.62 24.63 11.44
CA ILE A 80 -11.43 25.50 11.30
C ILE A 80 -11.79 26.87 10.68
N GLY A 81 -13.03 27.05 10.20
CA GLY A 81 -13.49 28.30 9.60
C GLY A 81 -12.95 28.57 8.19
N ILE A 82 -12.50 27.53 7.49
CA ILE A 82 -11.90 27.61 6.14
C ILE A 82 -12.95 27.31 5.04
N ALA A 83 -14.20 27.00 5.43
CA ALA A 83 -15.29 26.61 4.52
C ALA A 83 -15.58 27.58 3.36
N GLY A 84 -15.20 28.86 3.47
CA GLY A 84 -15.39 29.86 2.41
C GLY A 84 -14.27 29.96 1.36
N MET A 85 -13.16 29.24 1.51
CA MET A 85 -11.96 29.39 0.66
C MET A 85 -11.66 28.10 -0.14
N PRO A 86 -12.22 27.94 -1.35
CA PRO A 86 -12.11 26.69 -2.11
C PRO A 86 -10.67 26.35 -2.49
N LEU A 87 -9.82 27.36 -2.72
CA LEU A 87 -8.42 27.16 -3.07
C LEU A 87 -7.60 26.59 -1.89
N ILE A 88 -7.87 27.05 -0.67
CA ILE A 88 -7.20 26.54 0.54
C ILE A 88 -7.66 25.13 0.86
N MET A 89 -8.96 24.84 0.73
CA MET A 89 -9.48 23.47 0.90
C MET A 89 -8.82 22.48 -0.06
N GLY A 90 -8.64 22.87 -1.33
CA GLY A 90 -7.93 22.04 -2.32
C GLY A 90 -6.48 21.77 -1.93
N LEU A 91 -5.74 22.80 -1.50
CA LEU A 91 -4.35 22.64 -1.06
C LEU A 91 -4.24 21.77 0.20
N VAL A 92 -5.15 21.93 1.16
CA VAL A 92 -5.20 21.09 2.37
C VAL A 92 -5.50 19.63 2.02
N ALA A 93 -6.45 19.38 1.12
CA ALA A 93 -6.77 18.02 0.66
C ALA A 93 -5.55 17.34 0.01
N ILE A 94 -4.83 18.06 -0.85
CA ILE A 94 -3.61 17.56 -1.50
C ILE A 94 -2.52 17.31 -0.46
N ALA A 95 -2.30 18.24 0.47
CA ALA A 95 -1.31 18.11 1.53
C ALA A 95 -1.60 16.92 2.46
N LEU A 96 -2.87 16.68 2.81
CA LEU A 96 -3.28 15.52 3.61
C LEU A 96 -3.04 14.22 2.86
N PHE A 97 -3.36 14.17 1.57
CA PHE A 97 -3.11 12.99 0.74
C PHE A 97 -1.61 12.69 0.64
N LEU A 98 -0.79 13.69 0.29
CA LEU A 98 0.66 13.54 0.23
C LEU A 98 1.28 13.19 1.59
N GLY A 99 0.75 13.75 2.68
CA GLY A 99 1.16 13.41 4.04
C GLY A 99 0.89 11.94 4.38
N LYS A 100 -0.28 11.41 3.99
CA LYS A 100 -0.61 9.99 4.17
C LYS A 100 0.26 9.06 3.34
N VAL A 101 0.52 9.42 2.08
CA VAL A 101 1.43 8.68 1.20
C VAL A 101 2.84 8.68 1.80
N GLY A 102 3.33 9.84 2.27
CA GLY A 102 4.61 9.96 2.96
C GLY A 102 4.69 9.12 4.24
N PHE A 103 3.63 9.11 5.04
CA PHE A 103 3.52 8.24 6.22
C PHE A 103 3.55 6.75 5.83
N PHE A 104 2.89 6.37 4.75
CA PHE A 104 2.92 4.99 4.26
C PHE A 104 4.31 4.58 3.75
N ILE A 105 5.01 5.46 3.04
CA ILE A 105 6.41 5.23 2.64
C ILE A 105 7.30 5.08 3.87
N PHE A 106 7.11 5.93 4.90
CA PHE A 106 7.80 5.77 6.17
C PHE A 106 7.48 4.41 6.81
N PHE A 107 6.23 3.97 6.78
CA PHE A 107 5.83 2.64 7.24
C PHE A 107 6.53 1.51 6.46
N PHE A 108 6.66 1.62 5.13
CA PHE A 108 7.45 0.68 4.32
C PHE A 108 8.91 0.61 4.76
N MET A 109 9.54 1.77 5.00
CA MET A 109 10.92 1.83 5.50
C MET A 109 11.06 1.27 6.92
N TRP A 110 10.06 1.49 7.77
CA TRP A 110 10.06 0.96 9.12
C TRP A 110 9.91 -0.57 9.13
N VAL A 111 9.01 -1.12 8.32
CA VAL A 111 8.82 -2.56 8.17
C VAL A 111 10.11 -3.25 7.71
N ARG A 112 10.85 -2.61 6.79
CA ARG A 112 12.16 -3.10 6.31
C ARG A 112 13.17 -3.32 7.44
N TRP A 113 13.15 -2.50 8.50
CA TRP A 113 14.07 -2.64 9.64
C TRP A 113 13.54 -3.51 10.78
N THR A 114 12.26 -3.86 10.78
CA THR A 114 11.63 -4.61 11.89
C THR A 114 11.47 -6.09 11.60
N LEU A 115 11.23 -6.46 10.34
CA LEU A 115 10.95 -7.85 9.98
C LEU A 115 12.18 -8.58 9.43
N PRO A 116 12.47 -9.79 9.94
CA PRO A 116 13.43 -10.68 9.30
C PRO A 116 13.00 -11.03 7.88
N ARG A 117 13.99 -11.33 7.04
CA ARG A 117 13.78 -11.75 5.65
C ARG A 117 13.01 -13.08 5.57
N PHE A 118 12.01 -13.16 4.69
CA PHE A 118 11.30 -14.41 4.41
C PHE A 118 11.93 -15.20 3.27
N ARG A 119 11.91 -16.54 3.39
CA ARG A 119 12.30 -17.46 2.30
C ARG A 119 11.16 -17.59 1.28
N TYR A 120 11.50 -17.84 0.02
CA TYR A 120 10.55 -18.07 -1.08
C TYR A 120 9.39 -19.00 -0.70
N ASP A 121 9.72 -20.16 -0.13
CA ASP A 121 8.74 -21.19 0.25
C ASP A 121 7.71 -20.69 1.28
N GLN A 122 8.14 -19.82 2.19
CA GLN A 122 7.29 -19.25 3.23
C GLN A 122 6.34 -18.21 2.65
N VAL A 123 6.82 -17.39 1.70
CA VAL A 123 6.02 -16.40 0.97
C VAL A 123 4.94 -17.11 0.13
N MET A 124 5.33 -18.16 -0.59
CA MET A 124 4.39 -18.95 -1.40
C MET A 124 3.33 -19.61 -0.52
N THR A 125 3.73 -20.15 0.63
CA THR A 125 2.81 -20.73 1.61
C THR A 125 1.86 -19.68 2.21
N LEU A 126 2.36 -18.48 2.51
CA LEU A 126 1.56 -17.35 3.00
C LEU A 126 0.51 -16.94 1.96
N GLY A 127 0.93 -16.74 0.70
CA GLY A 127 0.07 -16.34 -0.41
C GLY A 127 -1.05 -17.35 -0.67
N TRP A 128 -0.67 -18.60 -0.92
CA TRP A 128 -1.63 -19.62 -1.37
C TRP A 128 -2.44 -20.24 -0.25
N LYS A 129 -1.84 -20.52 0.92
CA LYS A 129 -2.57 -21.21 2.00
C LYS A 129 -3.29 -20.28 2.96
N LYS A 130 -2.88 -19.01 3.07
CA LYS A 130 -3.48 -18.07 4.03
C LYS A 130 -4.18 -16.90 3.34
N LEU A 131 -3.49 -16.14 2.49
CA LEU A 131 -4.04 -14.90 1.94
C LEU A 131 -5.19 -15.15 0.95
N LEU A 132 -5.06 -16.14 0.07
CA LEU A 132 -6.08 -16.45 -0.94
C LEU A 132 -7.39 -16.99 -0.31
N PRO A 133 -7.37 -17.97 0.61
CA PRO A 133 -8.60 -18.39 1.29
C PRO A 133 -9.23 -17.27 2.12
N LEU A 134 -8.40 -16.44 2.76
CA LEU A 134 -8.88 -15.33 3.58
C LEU A 134 -9.54 -14.22 2.75
N SER A 135 -9.03 -13.92 1.54
CA SER A 135 -9.62 -12.92 0.66
C SER A 135 -10.99 -13.37 0.13
N ILE A 136 -11.10 -14.64 -0.27
CA ILE A 136 -12.36 -15.24 -0.72
C ILE A 136 -13.37 -15.29 0.42
N ALA A 137 -12.96 -15.74 1.61
CA ALA A 137 -13.82 -15.78 2.78
C ALA A 137 -14.35 -14.38 3.15
N ASN A 138 -13.48 -13.36 3.10
CA ASN A 138 -13.89 -11.98 3.35
C ASN A 138 -14.91 -11.48 2.30
N LEU A 139 -14.69 -11.77 1.01
CA LEU A 139 -15.63 -11.40 -0.05
C LEU A 139 -17.02 -12.00 0.18
N ILE A 140 -17.07 -13.31 0.48
CA ILE A 140 -18.32 -14.02 0.74
C ILE A 140 -19.01 -13.47 1.99
N ALA A 141 -18.27 -13.22 3.06
CA ALA A 141 -18.82 -12.65 4.28
C ALA A 141 -19.48 -11.28 4.04
N TYR A 142 -18.81 -10.38 3.31
CA TYR A 142 -19.38 -9.09 2.92
C TYR A 142 -20.64 -9.24 2.05
N ALA A 143 -20.62 -10.15 1.08
CA ALA A 143 -21.79 -10.40 0.22
C ALA A 143 -23.00 -10.89 1.03
N LEU A 144 -22.79 -11.81 1.99
CA LEU A 144 -23.86 -12.31 2.86
C LEU A 144 -24.39 -11.24 3.82
N ILE A 145 -23.50 -10.41 4.40
CA ILE A 145 -23.90 -9.31 5.30
C ILE A 145 -24.77 -8.32 4.55
N ILE A 146 -24.39 -7.92 3.34
CA ILE A 146 -25.16 -6.98 2.52
C ILE A 146 -26.52 -7.59 2.18
N ALA A 147 -26.58 -8.85 1.72
CA ALA A 147 -27.83 -9.52 1.42
C ALA A 147 -28.78 -9.61 2.65
N TRP A 148 -28.22 -9.86 3.84
CA TRP A 148 -29.00 -9.90 5.07
C TRP A 148 -29.52 -8.53 5.50
N LEU A 149 -28.72 -7.47 5.33
CA LEU A 149 -29.14 -6.10 5.60
C LEU A 149 -30.24 -5.64 4.64
N GLU A 150 -30.15 -6.00 3.36
CA GLU A 150 -31.15 -5.67 2.32
C GLU A 150 -32.49 -6.38 2.55
N THR A 151 -32.45 -7.59 3.13
CA THR A 151 -33.66 -8.39 3.39
C THR A 151 -34.43 -7.93 4.64
N ARG A 152 -33.86 -7.04 5.46
CA ARG A 152 -34.49 -6.47 6.66
C ARG A 152 -35.03 -5.08 6.38
#